data_AF-A0A0U4EAZ0-F1
#
_entry.id   AF-A0A0U4EAZ0-F1
#
_cell.length_a   1.000
_cell.length_b   1.000
_cell.length_c   1.000
_cell.angle_alpha   90.00
_cell.angle_beta   90.00
_cell.angle_gamma   90.00
#
_symmetry.space_group_name_H-M   'P 1'
#
loop_
_entity.id
_entity.type
_entity.pdbx_description
1 polymer ?
#
loop_
_entity_poly.entity_id
_entity_poly.type
_entity_poly.pdbx_seq_one_letter_code
_entity_poly.pdbx_strand_id
1 'polypeptide(L)'
;MNYTETGKRIGQLVQAKNDQYGDAFNKSDDFLKILYPNGVKPEQYKDMLALVRVFDKQMRIANGNQGEENAWADITGYGILKSGDSDEL
;
A
#
# COMPACT_ATOMS: atom_id res chain seq x y z
N MET A 1 28.51 -0.56 -14.44
CA MET A 1 27.24 -0.07 -13.86
C MET A 1 27.41 1.42 -13.60
N ASN A 2 26.62 2.28 -14.24
CA ASN A 2 26.71 3.72 -14.05
C ASN A 2 25.73 4.16 -12.95
N TYR A 3 26.26 4.67 -11.84
CA TYR A 3 25.44 5.04 -10.68
C TYR A 3 24.56 6.27 -10.96
N THR A 4 25.03 7.22 -11.76
CA THR A 4 24.27 8.43 -12.11
C THR A 4 23.03 8.10 -12.94
N GLU A 5 23.20 7.25 -13.95
CA GLU A 5 22.07 6.77 -14.77
C GLU A 5 21.07 5.97 -13.92
N THR A 6 21.58 5.16 -13.00
CA THR A 6 20.75 4.42 -12.05
C THR A 6 19.93 5.36 -11.17
N GLY A 7 20.55 6.39 -10.61
CA GLY A 7 19.87 7.40 -9.79
C GLY A 7 18.78 8.14 -10.55
N LYS A 8 19.06 8.59 -11.79
CA LYS A 8 18.07 9.26 -12.65
C LYS A 8 16.83 8.39 -12.87
N ARG A 9 17.04 7.11 -13.21
CA ARG A 9 15.94 6.16 -13.46
C ARG A 9 15.11 5.91 -12.21
N ILE A 10 15.75 5.76 -11.05
CA ILE A 10 15.04 5.56 -9.77
C ILE A 10 14.24 6.82 -9.40
N GLY A 11 14.82 8.02 -9.57
CA GLY A 11 14.12 9.28 -9.31
C GLY A 11 12.86 9.44 -10.16
N GLN A 12 12.94 9.15 -11.46
CA GLN A 12 11.79 9.17 -12.37
C GLN A 12 10.69 8.20 -11.94
N LEU A 13 11.07 6.99 -11.51
CA LEU A 13 10.13 5.99 -11.02
C LEU A 13 9.40 6.45 -9.75
N VAL A 14 10.13 6.99 -8.78
CA VAL A 14 9.55 7.45 -7.50
C VAL A 14 8.64 8.66 -7.72
N GLN A 15 9.01 9.58 -8.63
CA GLN A 15 8.16 10.70 -9.01
C GLN A 15 6.83 10.21 -9.60
N ALA A 16 6.88 9.32 -10.59
CA ALA A 16 5.67 8.79 -11.23
C ALA A 16 4.74 8.10 -10.22
N LYS A 17 5.30 7.36 -9.25
CA LYS A 17 4.53 6.78 -8.15
C LYS A 17 3.90 7.85 -7.26
N ASN A 18 4.66 8.85 -6.85
CA ASN A 18 4.13 9.91 -6.00
C ASN A 18 2.99 10.69 -6.69
N ASP A 19 3.06 10.86 -8.01
CA ASP A 19 1.97 11.46 -8.80
C ASP A 19 0.74 10.54 -8.85
N GLN A 20 0.94 9.22 -8.94
CA GLN A 20 -0.13 8.21 -9.02
C GLN A 20 -0.85 7.95 -7.69
N TYR A 21 -0.09 7.88 -6.59
CA TYR A 21 -0.58 7.47 -5.26
C TYR A 21 -0.68 8.65 -4.28
N GLY A 22 -0.20 9.83 -4.67
CA GLY A 22 0.10 10.90 -3.72
C GLY A 22 1.23 10.50 -2.77
N ASP A 23 1.32 11.21 -1.64
CA ASP A 23 2.27 10.94 -0.57
C ASP A 23 1.91 9.69 0.28
N ALA A 24 1.52 8.59 -0.38
CA ALA A 24 1.07 7.36 0.26
C ALA A 24 2.15 6.74 1.14
N PHE A 25 3.42 6.88 0.75
CA PHE A 25 4.55 6.33 1.50
C PHE A 25 4.64 6.95 2.91
N ASN A 26 4.68 8.29 3.00
CA ASN A 26 4.76 8.94 4.31
C ASN A 26 3.44 8.85 5.08
N LYS A 27 2.30 8.95 4.41
CA LYS A 27 0.98 8.82 5.07
C LYS A 27 0.71 7.43 5.64
N SER A 28 1.32 6.39 5.09
CA SER A 28 1.21 5.03 5.62
C SER A 28 1.84 4.88 7.01
N ASP A 29 2.90 5.64 7.29
CA ASP A 29 3.53 5.68 8.63
C ASP A 29 2.56 6.23 9.67
N ASP A 30 1.94 7.38 9.39
CA ASP A 30 0.94 7.97 10.29
C ASP A 30 -0.32 7.10 10.45
N PHE A 31 -0.74 6.44 9.37
CA PHE A 31 -1.82 5.45 9.43
C PHE A 31 -1.48 4.28 10.36
N LEU A 32 -0.26 3.73 10.27
CA LEU A 32 0.19 2.64 11.14
C LEU A 32 0.30 3.05 12.61
N LYS A 33 0.71 4.30 12.91
CA LYS A 33 0.74 4.81 14.29
C LYS A 33 -0.64 4.88 14.93
N ILE A 34 -1.69 5.11 14.14
CA ILE A 34 -3.10 5.08 14.63
C ILE A 34 -3.49 3.65 15.01
N LEU A 35 -3.16 2.66 14.18
CA LEU A 35 -3.59 1.28 14.36
C LEU A 35 -2.74 0.47 15.34
N TYR A 36 -1.43 0.74 15.37
CA TYR A 36 -0.44 0.00 16.16
C TYR A 36 0.40 0.94 17.03
N PRO A 37 -0.22 1.72 17.95
CA PRO A 37 0.48 2.75 18.72
C PRO A 37 1.57 2.19 19.65
N ASN A 38 1.49 0.89 19.97
CA ASN A 38 2.43 0.19 20.85
C ASN A 38 3.31 -0.82 20.07
N GLY A 39 3.42 -0.64 18.76
CA GLY A 39 4.14 -1.55 17.87
C GLY A 39 3.30 -2.75 17.43
N VAL A 40 3.93 -3.61 16.62
CA VAL A 40 3.29 -4.73 15.91
C VAL A 40 3.92 -6.03 16.39
N LYS A 41 3.11 -7.00 16.79
CA LYS A 41 3.56 -8.35 17.15
C LYS A 41 3.62 -9.24 15.90
N PRO A 42 4.49 -10.27 15.87
CA PRO A 42 4.62 -11.16 14.70
C PRO A 42 3.30 -11.78 14.22
N GLU A 43 2.42 -12.16 15.14
CA GLU A 43 1.11 -12.73 14.83
C GLU A 43 0.16 -11.75 14.11
N GLN A 44 0.44 -10.44 14.16
CA GLN A 44 -0.37 -9.38 13.52
C GLN A 44 0.10 -9.04 12.11
N TYR A 45 1.24 -9.57 11.63
CA TYR A 45 1.83 -9.15 10.36
C TYR A 45 0.95 -9.38 9.15
N LYS A 46 0.16 -10.46 9.12
CA LYS A 46 -0.79 -10.71 8.02
C LYS A 46 -1.86 -9.62 7.93
N ASP A 47 -2.43 -9.22 9.06
CA ASP A 47 -3.49 -8.21 9.09
C ASP A 47 -2.91 -6.82 8.82
N MET A 48 -1.75 -6.51 9.41
CA MET A 48 -1.04 -5.26 9.13
C MET A 48 -0.74 -5.12 7.63
N LEU A 49 -0.24 -6.19 6.98
CA LEU A 49 0.03 -6.18 5.55
C LEU A 49 -1.25 -5.89 4.74
N ALA A 50 -2.36 -6.58 5.05
CA ALA A 50 -3.63 -6.35 4.35
C ALA A 50 -4.13 -4.90 4.52
N LEU A 51 -4.05 -4.35 5.74
CA LEU A 51 -4.47 -2.99 6.05
C LEU A 51 -3.64 -1.94 5.31
N VAL A 52 -2.30 -2.08 5.30
CA VAL A 52 -1.41 -1.17 4.56
C VAL A 52 -1.69 -1.24 3.05
N ARG A 53 -1.91 -2.45 2.50
CA ARG A 53 -2.25 -2.62 1.08
C ARG A 53 -3.59 -2.00 0.73
N VAL A 54 -4.59 -2.13 1.59
CA VAL A 54 -5.89 -1.47 1.41
C VAL A 54 -5.73 0.05 1.47
N PHE A 55 -4.95 0.58 2.41
CA PHE A 55 -4.69 2.03 2.52
C PHE A 55 -3.97 2.58 1.28
N ASP A 56 -2.95 1.89 0.77
CA ASP A 56 -2.25 2.24 -0.48
C ASP A 56 -3.22 2.36 -1.67
N LYS A 57 -4.17 1.43 -1.79
CA LYS A 57 -5.21 1.47 -2.82
C LYS A 57 -6.22 2.61 -2.60
N GLN A 58 -6.57 2.95 -1.35
CA GLN A 58 -7.40 4.13 -1.05
C GLN A 58 -6.70 5.43 -1.46
N MET A 59 -5.40 5.56 -1.17
CA MET A 59 -4.59 6.69 -1.59
C MET A 59 -4.57 6.83 -3.11
N ARG A 60 -4.43 5.73 -3.84
CA ARG A 60 -4.55 5.71 -5.31
C ARG A 60 -5.92 6.20 -5.79
N ILE A 61 -7.01 5.68 -5.21
CA ILE A 61 -8.38 6.05 -5.57
C ILE A 61 -8.60 7.56 -5.35
N ALA A 62 -8.13 8.09 -4.22
CA ALA A 62 -8.23 9.51 -3.89
C ALA A 62 -7.44 10.43 -4.83
N ASN A 63 -6.40 9.90 -5.50
CA ASN A 63 -5.59 10.63 -6.50
C ASN A 63 -6.03 10.36 -7.96
N GLY A 64 -7.31 10.02 -8.16
CA GLY A 64 -7.90 9.84 -9.49
C GLY A 64 -7.78 8.41 -10.04
N ASN A 65 -7.47 7.44 -9.18
CA ASN A 65 -7.38 6.02 -9.52
C ASN A 65 -6.47 5.72 -10.72
N GLN A 66 -5.38 6.47 -10.86
CA GLN A 66 -4.47 6.38 -12.00
C GLN A 66 -3.71 5.06 -11.99
N GLY A 67 -3.52 4.40 -13.14
CA GLY A 67 -2.79 3.13 -13.30
C GLY A 67 -3.62 2.04 -14.00
N GLU A 68 -2.98 0.91 -14.30
CA GLU A 68 -3.58 -0.16 -15.12
C GLU A 68 -4.51 -1.09 -14.34
N GLU A 69 -4.22 -1.36 -13.07
CA GLU A 69 -5.01 -2.29 -12.23
C GLU A 69 -6.27 -1.64 -11.66
N ASN A 70 -7.33 -2.39 -11.41
CA ASN A 70 -8.52 -1.87 -10.73
C ASN A 70 -8.35 -1.90 -9.21
N ALA A 71 -8.17 -0.72 -8.60
CA ALA A 71 -7.94 -0.60 -7.15
C ALA A 71 -9.09 -1.16 -6.28
N TRP A 72 -10.34 -1.09 -6.74
CA TRP A 72 -11.48 -1.69 -6.03
C TRP A 72 -11.48 -3.21 -6.11
N ALA A 73 -11.09 -3.76 -7.27
CA ALA A 73 -10.91 -5.20 -7.43
C ALA A 73 -9.80 -5.73 -6.51
N ASP A 74 -8.70 -4.98 -6.38
CA ASP A 74 -7.62 -5.31 -5.44
C ASP A 74 -8.12 -5.34 -3.99
N ILE A 75 -8.82 -4.29 -3.54
CA ILE A 75 -9.39 -4.21 -2.19
C ILE A 75 -10.36 -5.39 -1.95
N THR A 76 -11.20 -5.71 -2.93
CA THR A 76 -12.12 -6.85 -2.86
C THR A 76 -11.35 -8.17 -2.73
N GLY A 77 -10.30 -8.36 -3.53
CA GLY A 77 -9.43 -9.54 -3.47
C GLY A 77 -8.76 -9.69 -2.11
N TYR A 78 -8.29 -8.61 -1.50
CA TYR A 78 -7.74 -8.64 -0.13
C TYR A 78 -8.79 -9.04 0.90
N GLY A 79 -10.02 -8.55 0.77
CA GLY A 79 -11.16 -8.97 1.60
C GLY A 79 -11.43 -10.47 1.49
N ILE A 80 -11.53 -11.00 0.26
CA ILE A 80 -11.75 -12.44 0.02
C ILE A 80 -10.63 -13.28 0.62
N LEU A 81 -9.36 -12.90 0.41
CA LEU A 81 -8.22 -13.63 0.97
C LEU A 81 -8.25 -13.65 2.50
N LYS A 82 -8.58 -12.51 3.13
CA LYS A 82 -8.65 -12.42 4.59
C LYS A 82 -9.84 -13.18 5.18
N SER A 83 -10.97 -13.18 4.50
CA SER A 83 -12.14 -13.98 4.83
C SER A 83 -11.87 -15.49 4.67
N GLY A 84 -11.20 -15.92 3.60
CA GLY A 84 -10.86 -17.33 3.40
C GLY A 84 -9.83 -17.88 4.40
N ASP A 85 -9.03 -17.02 5.03
CA ASP A 85 -8.10 -17.38 6.12
C ASP A 85 -8.81 -17.56 7.48
N SER A 86 -10.08 -17.16 7.61
CA SER A 86 -10.86 -17.34 8.84
C SER A 86 -11.69 -18.62 8.76
N ASP A 87 -11.63 -19.46 9.80
CA ASP A 87 -12.46 -20.67 9.95
C ASP A 87 -13.94 -20.35 10.26
N GLU A 88 -14.33 -19.06 10.22
CA GLU A 88 -15.65 -18.57 10.64
C GLU A 88 -16.64 -18.32 9.47
N LEU A 89 -16.39 -18.93 8.30
CA LEU A 89 -17.29 -18.86 7.13
C LEU A 89 -17.89 -20.22 6.75
#